data_AF-A0A1I1SLR5-F1
#
_entry.id   AF-A0A1I1SLR5-F1
#
_cell.length_a   1.000
_cell.length_b   1.000
_cell.length_c   1.000
_cell.angle_alpha   90.00
_cell.angle_beta   90.00
_cell.angle_gamma   90.00
#
_symmetry.space_group_name_H-M   'P 1'
#
loop_
_entity.id
_entity.type
_entity.pdbx_description
1 polymer ?
#
loop_
_entity_poly.entity_id
_entity_poly.type
_entity_poly.pdbx_seq_one_letter_code
_entity_poly.pdbx_strand_id
1 'polypeptide(L)'
;MWRIDLRAPQYPGGLSMQIWLNDVKGDVDIINGLNHYIGMKMIHKNDFPEFVYLPAVMLIFMGLGIVVLLLKRKLFYYIWASTFMVIAIYSFYDFYKWEYNYGHNLDPHAPIQVPGMSYQPPLFGYKKLLNFEVLSQPDIAGWFYMGVGVLLVSITIYEWKKQLK
;
A
#
# COMPACT_ATOMS: atom_id res chain seq x y z
N MET A 1 0.38 1.08 7.78
CA MET A 1 1.15 1.48 6.58
C MET A 1 0.28 2.34 5.69
N TRP A 2 -0.89 1.82 5.31
CA TRP A 2 -1.86 2.51 4.48
C TRP A 2 -3.22 2.54 5.16
N ARG A 3 -4.08 3.45 4.74
CA ARG A 3 -5.45 3.55 5.23
C ARG A 3 -6.40 3.88 4.08
N ILE A 4 -7.54 3.20 4.06
CA ILE A 4 -8.65 3.47 3.15
C ILE A 4 -9.86 3.86 4.01
N ASP A 5 -10.35 5.07 3.81
CA ASP A 5 -11.52 5.62 4.47
C ASP A 5 -12.72 5.58 3.53
N LEU A 6 -13.86 5.12 4.01
CA LEU A 6 -15.11 5.09 3.29
C LEU A 6 -16.15 5.91 4.04
N ARG A 7 -16.87 6.77 3.33
CA ARG A 7 -17.99 7.54 3.89
C ARG A 7 -19.23 7.36 3.03
N ALA A 8 -20.37 7.14 3.66
CA ALA A 8 -21.66 7.10 2.99
C ALA A 8 -22.75 7.58 3.96
N PRO A 9 -23.92 8.05 3.47
CA PRO A 9 -25.02 8.49 4.33
C PRO A 9 -25.47 7.44 5.36
N GLN A 10 -25.34 6.15 5.04
CA GLN A 10 -25.69 5.03 5.91
C GLN A 10 -24.67 4.79 7.03
N TYR A 11 -23.44 5.31 6.88
CA TYR A 11 -22.34 5.19 7.84
C TYR A 11 -21.86 6.59 8.25
N PRO A 12 -22.61 7.31 9.10
CA PRO A 12 -22.29 8.69 9.46
C PRO A 12 -20.95 8.82 10.23
N GLY A 13 -20.51 7.76 10.92
CA GLY A 13 -19.19 7.69 11.54
C GLY A 13 -18.03 7.40 10.56
N GLY A 14 -18.35 7.08 9.31
CA GLY A 14 -17.42 6.52 8.34
C GLY A 14 -17.05 5.07 8.67
N LEU A 15 -16.33 4.45 7.74
CA LEU A 15 -15.65 3.17 7.90
C LEU A 15 -14.18 3.37 7.55
N SER A 16 -13.30 2.62 8.18
CA SER A 16 -11.87 2.67 7.87
C SER A 16 -11.25 1.29 7.85
N MET A 17 -10.38 1.07 6.86
CA MET A 17 -9.54 -0.11 6.76
C MET A 17 -8.08 0.33 6.78
N GLN A 18 -7.31 -0.25 7.69
CA GLN A 18 -5.88 -0.01 7.83
C GLN A 18 -5.09 -1.21 7.35
N ILE A 19 -4.18 -0.99 6.41
CA ILE A 19 -3.26 -2.00 5.92
C ILE A 19 -1.96 -1.85 6.70
N TRP A 20 -1.65 -2.84 7.52
CA TRP A 20 -0.43 -2.95 8.30
C TRP A 20 0.63 -3.70 7.50
N LEU A 21 1.85 -3.79 8.04
CA LEU A 21 2.93 -4.54 7.39
C LEU A 21 2.64 -6.05 7.33
N ASN A 22 1.79 -6.53 8.24
CA ASN A 22 1.51 -7.95 8.47
C ASN A 22 0.04 -8.24 8.75
N ASP A 23 -0.86 -7.29 8.48
CA ASP A 23 -2.26 -7.40 8.87
C ASP A 23 -3.15 -6.41 8.12
N VAL A 24 -4.47 -6.65 8.17
CA VAL A 24 -5.49 -5.66 7.80
C VAL A 24 -6.45 -5.51 8.97
N LYS A 25 -6.69 -4.27 9.40
CA LYS A 25 -7.49 -3.95 10.60
C LYS A 25 -8.50 -2.84 10.32
N GLY A 26 -9.33 -2.53 11.32
CA GLY A 26 -10.41 -1.56 11.23
C GLY A 26 -11.74 -2.26 11.03
N ASP A 27 -12.62 -1.64 10.24
CA ASP A 27 -13.99 -2.11 10.01
C ASP A 27 -14.07 -3.22 8.92
N VAL A 28 -13.07 -4.11 8.87
CA VAL A 28 -12.89 -5.11 7.80
C VAL A 28 -14.10 -6.02 7.67
N ASP A 29 -14.69 -6.46 8.78
CA ASP A 29 -15.87 -7.34 8.76
C ASP A 29 -17.10 -6.63 8.15
N ILE A 30 -17.27 -5.34 8.43
CA ILE A 30 -18.35 -4.53 7.86
C ILE A 30 -18.10 -4.35 6.36
N ILE A 31 -16.87 -4.01 5.97
CA ILE A 31 -16.46 -3.84 4.57
C ILE A 31 -16.64 -5.15 3.80
N ASN A 32 -16.34 -6.31 4.39
CA ASN A 32 -16.57 -7.62 3.78
C ASN A 32 -18.07 -7.90 3.57
N GLY A 33 -18.92 -7.51 4.52
CA GLY A 33 -20.37 -7.54 4.34
C GLY A 33 -20.83 -6.67 3.16
N LEU A 34 -20.23 -5.49 2.98
CA LEU A 34 -20.51 -4.62 1.84
C LEU A 34 -20.01 -5.21 0.52
N ASN A 35 -18.79 -5.76 0.51
CA ASN A 35 -18.16 -6.39 -0.66
C ASN A 35 -19.03 -7.51 -1.24
N HIS A 36 -19.67 -8.30 -0.37
CA HIS A 36 -20.59 -9.36 -0.79
C HIS A 36 -21.71 -8.84 -1.71
N TYR A 37 -22.27 -7.66 -1.43
CA TYR A 37 -23.38 -7.12 -2.24
C TYR A 37 -22.94 -6.68 -3.64
N ILE A 38 -21.70 -6.25 -3.81
CA ILE A 38 -21.14 -5.77 -5.09
C ILE A 38 -20.25 -6.81 -5.77
N GLY A 39 -20.19 -8.03 -5.23
CA GLY A 39 -19.44 -9.16 -5.79
C GLY A 39 -17.93 -9.09 -5.57
N MET A 40 -17.43 -8.18 -4.73
CA MET A 40 -16.02 -8.16 -4.37
C MET A 40 -15.70 -9.34 -3.44
N LYS A 41 -14.49 -9.90 -3.57
CA LYS A 41 -14.01 -10.93 -2.65
C LYS A 41 -13.95 -10.40 -1.22
N MET A 42 -14.19 -11.29 -0.26
CA MET A 42 -13.92 -10.99 1.14
C MET A 42 -12.41 -10.90 1.37
N ILE A 43 -12.01 -9.88 2.12
CA ILE A 43 -10.65 -9.57 2.51
C ILE A 43 -10.32 -10.38 3.75
N HIS A 44 -9.37 -11.29 3.64
CA HIS A 44 -8.79 -12.01 4.75
C HIS A 44 -7.29 -11.77 4.80
N LYS A 45 -6.74 -11.75 6.01
CA LYS A 45 -5.28 -11.66 6.22
C LYS A 45 -4.51 -12.70 5.40
N ASN A 46 -5.04 -13.92 5.30
CA ASN A 46 -4.39 -15.04 4.63
C ASN A 46 -4.36 -14.90 3.10
N ASP A 47 -5.11 -13.95 2.54
CA ASP A 47 -5.05 -13.67 1.10
C ASP A 47 -3.70 -13.04 0.71
N PHE A 48 -3.02 -12.40 1.66
CA PHE A 48 -1.79 -11.64 1.44
C PHE A 48 -0.56 -12.39 1.96
N PRO A 49 0.11 -13.22 1.14
CA PRO A 49 1.33 -13.90 1.54
C PRO A 49 2.45 -12.92 1.94
N GLU A 50 2.41 -11.69 1.42
CA GLU A 50 3.31 -10.59 1.75
C GLU A 50 3.34 -10.34 3.26
N PHE A 51 2.21 -10.47 3.96
CA PHE A 51 2.15 -10.21 5.40
C PHE A 51 3.03 -11.14 6.23
N VAL A 52 3.41 -12.29 5.68
CA VAL A 52 4.30 -13.24 6.35
C VAL A 52 5.76 -12.81 6.20
N TYR A 53 6.20 -12.47 4.99
CA TYR A 53 7.62 -12.21 4.71
C TYR A 53 8.01 -10.73 4.76
N LEU A 54 7.08 -9.80 4.50
CA LEU A 54 7.37 -8.36 4.41
C LEU A 54 7.96 -7.78 5.70
N PRO A 55 7.54 -8.19 6.92
CA PRO A 55 8.23 -7.79 8.16
C PRO A 55 9.70 -8.20 8.20
N ALA A 56 10.02 -9.43 7.80
CA ALA A 56 11.38 -9.93 7.76
C ALA A 56 12.21 -9.19 6.70
N VAL A 57 11.64 -8.95 5.51
CA VAL A 57 12.29 -8.17 4.44
C VAL A 57 12.65 -6.77 4.93
N MET A 58 11.73 -6.08 5.62
CA MET A 58 12.00 -4.74 6.16
C MET A 58 13.09 -4.76 7.24
N LEU A 59 13.07 -5.73 8.16
CA LEU A 59 14.11 -5.87 9.18
C LEU A 59 15.49 -6.16 8.58
N ILE A 60 15.57 -7.06 7.59
CA ILE A 60 16.80 -7.38 6.87
C ILE A 60 17.31 -6.13 6.13
N PHE A 61 16.42 -5.40 5.45
CA PHE A 61 16.77 -4.17 4.74
C PHE A 61 17.35 -3.10 5.68
N MET A 62 16.75 -2.92 6.86
CA MET A 62 17.27 -2.03 7.90
C MET A 62 18.64 -2.49 8.42
N GLY A 63 18.82 -3.79 8.69
CA GLY A 63 20.10 -4.35 9.12
C GLY A 63 21.20 -4.15 8.09
N LEU A 64 20.90 -4.34 6.80
CA LEU A 64 21.81 -4.03 5.69
C LEU A 64 22.21 -2.55 5.67
N GLY A 65 21.29 -1.64 6.01
CA GLY A 65 21.59 -0.22 6.14
C GLY A 65 22.66 0.08 7.20
N ILE A 66 22.61 -0.63 8.34
CA ILE A 66 23.64 -0.52 9.38
C ILE A 66 24.99 -1.04 8.86
N VAL A 67 25.01 -2.17 8.16
CA VAL A 67 26.24 -2.70 7.55
C VAL A 67 26.83 -1.72 6.54
N VAL A 68 26.00 -1.14 5.66
CA VAL A 68 26.42 -0.13 4.69
C VAL A 68 27.03 1.09 5.37
N LEU A 69 26.41 1.56 6.47
CA LEU A 69 26.92 2.66 7.29
C LEU A 69 28.31 2.35 7.87
N LEU A 70 28.52 1.13 8.37
CA LEU A 70 29.81 0.70 8.94
C LEU A 70 30.90 0.54 7.87
N LEU A 71 30.55 0.05 6.68
CA LEU A 71 31.49 -0.14 5.58
C LEU A 71 32.00 1.19 5.01
N LYS A 72 31.20 2.27 5.08
CA LYS A 72 31.56 3.62 4.58
C LYS A 72 32.01 3.64 3.11
N ARG A 73 31.55 2.69 2.30
CA ARG A 73 31.87 2.62 0.86
C ARG A 73 30.67 3.05 0.02
N LYS A 74 30.91 4.01 -0.87
CA LYS A 74 29.88 4.61 -1.74
C LYS A 74 29.12 3.59 -2.61
N LEU A 75 29.82 2.59 -3.13
CA LEU A 75 29.20 1.53 -3.93
C LEU A 75 28.06 0.82 -3.17
N PHE A 76 28.30 0.44 -1.91
CA PHE A 76 27.29 -0.25 -1.10
C PHE A 76 26.12 0.67 -0.73
N TYR A 77 26.38 1.96 -0.54
CA TYR A 77 25.31 2.95 -0.37
C TYR A 77 24.41 3.03 -1.61
N TYR A 78 24.98 3.11 -2.81
CA TYR A 78 24.19 3.14 -4.05
C TYR A 78 23.39 1.85 -4.25
N ILE A 79 23.99 0.69 -4.01
CA ILE A 79 23.29 -0.60 -4.10
C ILE A 79 22.10 -0.65 -3.14
N TRP A 80 22.32 -0.25 -1.87
CA TRP A 80 21.28 -0.23 -0.85
C TRP A 80 20.16 0.76 -1.17
N ALA A 81 20.50 1.97 -1.63
CA ALA A 81 19.53 2.98 -2.06
C ALA A 81 18.73 2.54 -3.29
N SER A 82 19.37 1.93 -4.29
CA SER A 82 18.68 1.34 -5.44
C SER A 82 17.76 0.19 -5.03
N THR A 83 18.19 -0.64 -4.08
CA THR A 83 17.37 -1.74 -3.53
C THR A 83 16.10 -1.19 -2.86
N PHE A 84 16.22 -0.10 -2.09
CA PHE A 84 15.06 0.59 -1.51
C PHE A 84 14.04 1.00 -2.59
N MET A 85 14.52 1.60 -3.69
CA MET A 85 13.66 2.04 -4.79
C MET A 85 12.94 0.87 -5.45
N VAL A 86 13.64 -0.25 -5.66
CA VAL A 86 13.03 -1.48 -6.20
C VAL A 86 11.94 -2.01 -5.26
N ILE A 87 12.21 -2.08 -3.96
CA ILE A 87 11.22 -2.51 -2.96
C ILE A 87 10.00 -1.58 -2.96
N ALA A 88 10.21 -0.27 -3.01
CA ALA A 88 9.14 0.72 -3.04
C ALA A 88 8.26 0.58 -4.28
N ILE A 89 8.86 0.52 -5.47
CA ILE A 89 8.13 0.35 -6.74
C ILE A 89 7.36 -0.97 -6.76
N TYR A 90 8.01 -2.06 -6.33
CA TYR A 90 7.38 -3.38 -6.27
C TYR A 90 6.19 -3.39 -5.30
N SER A 91 6.33 -2.77 -4.12
CA SER A 91 5.24 -2.67 -3.14
C SER A 91 4.01 -1.93 -3.70
N PHE A 92 4.21 -0.86 -4.47
CA PHE A 92 3.11 -0.14 -5.12
C PHE A 92 2.47 -0.92 -6.27
N TYR A 93 3.29 -1.62 -7.05
CA TYR A 93 2.79 -2.50 -8.11
C TYR A 93 1.93 -3.64 -7.52
N ASP A 94 2.41 -4.28 -6.46
CA ASP A 94 1.70 -5.36 -5.79
C ASP A 94 0.38 -4.87 -5.17
N PHE A 95 0.41 -3.69 -4.52
CA PHE A 95 -0.80 -3.07 -3.99
C PHE A 95 -1.83 -2.76 -5.10
N TYR A 96 -1.39 -2.17 -6.22
CA TYR A 96 -2.27 -1.93 -7.37
C TYR A 96 -2.88 -3.23 -7.93
N LYS A 97 -2.07 -4.30 -8.02
CA LYS A 97 -2.54 -5.62 -8.47
C LYS A 97 -3.65 -6.16 -7.56
N TRP A 98 -3.51 -6.00 -6.24
CA TRP A 98 -4.56 -6.38 -5.29
C TRP A 98 -5.83 -5.56 -5.49
N GLU A 99 -5.73 -4.23 -5.54
CA GLU A 99 -6.88 -3.36 -5.78
C GLU A 99 -7.61 -3.69 -7.09
N TYR A 100 -6.84 -3.94 -8.16
CA TYR A 100 -7.38 -4.31 -9.46
C TYR A 100 -8.12 -5.66 -9.39
N ASN A 101 -7.49 -6.68 -8.80
CA ASN A 101 -8.05 -8.01 -8.65
C ASN A 101 -9.37 -7.98 -7.86
N TYR A 102 -9.39 -7.31 -6.71
CA TYR A 102 -10.61 -7.19 -5.90
C TYR A 102 -11.69 -6.34 -6.59
N GLY A 103 -11.30 -5.30 -7.34
CA GLY A 103 -12.24 -4.38 -7.98
C GLY A 103 -12.81 -4.82 -9.33
N HIS A 104 -12.18 -5.79 -10.02
CA HIS A 104 -12.57 -6.23 -11.37
C HIS A 104 -12.99 -7.69 -11.45
N ASN A 105 -12.51 -8.57 -10.55
CA ASN A 105 -12.91 -9.97 -10.53
C ASN A 105 -14.12 -10.15 -9.61
N LEU A 106 -15.26 -9.63 -10.07
CA LEU A 106 -16.51 -9.59 -9.32
C LEU A 106 -17.36 -10.84 -9.58
N ASP A 107 -18.10 -11.27 -8.57
CA ASP A 107 -19.08 -12.35 -8.70
C ASP A 107 -20.24 -11.93 -9.61
N PRO A 108 -20.49 -12.63 -10.74
CA PRO A 108 -21.60 -12.32 -11.65
C PRO A 108 -22.98 -12.60 -11.05
N HIS A 109 -23.06 -13.21 -9.87
CA HIS A 109 -24.29 -13.46 -9.12
C HIS A 109 -24.50 -12.48 -7.95
N ALA A 110 -23.67 -11.44 -7.85
CA ALA A 110 -23.79 -10.43 -6.81
C ALA A 110 -25.16 -9.71 -6.85
N PRO A 111 -25.75 -9.37 -5.69
CA PRO A 111 -27.03 -8.66 -5.62
C PRO A 111 -27.06 -7.30 -6.34
N ILE A 112 -25.96 -6.56 -6.32
CA ILE A 112 -25.82 -5.24 -6.95
C ILE A 112 -24.82 -5.36 -8.09
N GLN A 113 -25.30 -5.08 -9.30
CA GLN A 113 -24.47 -5.06 -10.51
C GLN A 113 -24.75 -3.78 -11.28
N VAL A 114 -23.69 -3.01 -11.53
CA VAL A 114 -23.75 -1.84 -12.40
C VAL A 114 -22.96 -2.15 -13.66
N PRO A 115 -23.60 -2.29 -14.84
CA PRO A 115 -22.92 -2.64 -16.07
C PRO A 115 -21.73 -1.72 -16.38
N GLY A 116 -20.55 -2.31 -16.58
CA GLY A 116 -19.32 -1.59 -16.90
C GLY A 116 -18.65 -0.86 -15.73
N MET A 117 -19.17 -0.98 -14.50
CA MET A 117 -18.56 -0.38 -13.31
C MET A 117 -17.59 -1.35 -12.64
N SER A 118 -16.39 -0.87 -12.29
CA SER A 118 -15.49 -1.56 -11.37
C SER A 118 -15.46 -0.87 -10.02
N TYR A 119 -15.26 -1.66 -8.97
CA TYR A 119 -15.23 -1.19 -7.59
C TYR A 119 -13.80 -1.04 -7.06
N GLN A 120 -12.83 -0.90 -7.96
CA GLN A 120 -11.43 -0.67 -7.59
C GLN A 120 -11.31 0.67 -6.83
N PRO A 121 -10.85 0.66 -5.56
CA PRO A 121 -10.49 1.88 -4.83
C PRO A 121 -9.28 2.57 -5.49
N PRO A 122 -9.08 3.88 -5.27
CA PRO A 122 -7.90 4.55 -5.81
C PRO A 122 -6.65 4.08 -5.07
N LEU A 123 -5.55 3.84 -5.80
CA LEU A 123 -4.26 3.54 -5.16
C LEU A 123 -3.82 4.64 -4.19
N PHE A 124 -4.09 5.90 -4.56
CA PHE A 124 -3.89 7.08 -3.75
C PHE A 124 -4.91 8.16 -4.13
N GLY A 125 -5.44 8.88 -3.15
CA GLY A 125 -6.38 9.98 -3.33
C GLY A 125 -7.84 9.55 -3.20
N TYR A 126 -8.73 10.35 -3.78
CA TYR A 126 -10.18 10.24 -3.60
C TYR A 126 -10.88 9.66 -4.84
N LYS A 127 -11.87 8.79 -4.63
CA LYS A 127 -12.77 8.29 -5.68
C LYS A 127 -14.16 8.04 -5.10
N LYS A 128 -15.20 8.42 -5.83
CA LYS A 128 -16.58 8.04 -5.50
C LYS A 128 -16.92 6.69 -6.13
N LEU A 129 -17.39 5.74 -5.33
CA LEU A 129 -17.84 4.42 -5.73
C LEU A 129 -19.29 4.23 -5.26
N LEU A 130 -20.25 4.28 -6.18
CA LEU A 130 -21.69 4.32 -5.86
C LEU A 130 -22.01 5.48 -4.88
N ASN A 131 -22.57 5.14 -3.72
CA ASN A 131 -22.89 6.08 -2.64
C ASN A 131 -21.74 6.25 -1.64
N PHE A 132 -20.61 5.58 -1.85
CA PHE A 132 -19.42 5.71 -1.02
C PHE A 132 -18.44 6.71 -1.59
N GLU A 133 -17.96 7.59 -0.72
CA GLU A 133 -16.80 8.41 -0.91
C GLU A 133 -15.59 7.69 -0.32
N VAL A 134 -14.62 7.34 -1.17
CA VAL A 134 -13.45 6.55 -0.75
C VAL A 134 -12.18 7.39 -0.86
N LEU A 135 -11.41 7.44 0.22
CA LEU A 135 -10.10 8.09 0.29
C LEU A 135 -9.03 7.06 0.65
N SER A 136 -8.05 6.88 -0.23
CA SER A 136 -6.91 5.99 -0.02
C SER A 136 -5.65 6.82 0.19
N GLN A 137 -4.96 6.61 1.31
CA GLN A 137 -3.82 7.43 1.70
C GLN A 137 -2.83 6.68 2.60
N PRO A 138 -1.57 7.13 2.66
CA PRO A 138 -0.63 6.65 3.66
C PRO A 138 -1.16 6.93 5.06
N ASP A 139 -1.02 5.96 5.95
CA ASP A 139 -1.17 6.18 7.39
C ASP A 139 0.18 6.70 7.95
N ILE A 140 0.27 6.95 9.25
CA ILE A 140 1.46 7.53 9.92
C ILE A 140 2.77 6.86 9.47
N ALA A 141 2.85 5.53 9.57
CA ALA A 141 4.04 4.78 9.16
C ALA A 141 4.33 4.87 7.65
N GLY A 142 3.29 4.99 6.81
CA GLY A 142 3.43 5.17 5.37
C GLY A 142 4.02 6.54 5.02
N TRP A 143 3.57 7.60 5.69
CA TRP A 143 4.15 8.93 5.53
C TRP A 143 5.63 8.99 5.94
N PHE A 144 6.00 8.35 7.05
CA PHE A 144 7.42 8.22 7.42
C PHE A 144 8.21 7.44 6.38
N TYR A 145 7.68 6.32 5.89
CA TYR A 145 8.34 5.52 4.86
C TYR A 145 8.59 6.32 3.57
N MET A 146 7.59 7.09 3.11
CA MET A 146 7.73 7.98 1.97
C MET A 146 8.75 9.09 2.22
N GLY A 147 8.70 9.75 3.38
CA GLY A 147 9.63 10.81 3.75
C GLY A 147 11.08 10.34 3.76
N VAL A 148 11.34 9.16 4.34
CA VAL A 148 12.66 8.52 4.32
C VAL A 148 13.10 8.22 2.89
N GLY A 149 12.20 7.74 2.03
CA GLY A 149 12.49 7.51 0.62
C GLY A 149 12.89 8.77 -0.13
N VAL A 150 12.16 9.87 0.06
CA VAL A 150 12.48 11.18 -0.53
C VAL A 150 13.83 11.68 -0.06
N LEU A 151 14.12 11.57 1.24
CA LEU A 151 15.42 11.95 1.80
C LEU A 151 16.55 11.10 1.22
N LEU A 152 16.38 9.78 1.14
CA LEU A 152 17.37 8.86 0.60
C LEU A 152 17.71 9.19 -0.85
N VAL A 153 16.69 9.40 -1.69
CA VAL A 153 16.88 9.79 -3.10
C VAL A 153 17.58 11.15 -3.21
N SER A 154 17.18 12.12 -2.39
CA SER A 154 17.78 13.46 -2.39
C SER A 154 19.27 13.42 -2.03
N ILE A 155 19.64 12.66 -0.99
CA ILE A 155 21.05 12.46 -0.60
C ILE A 155 21.80 11.72 -1.69
N THR A 156 21.19 10.71 -2.32
CA THR A 156 21.81 9.94 -3.41
C THR A 156 22.16 10.85 -4.59
N ILE A 157 21.23 11.71 -5.00
CA ILE A 157 21.43 12.69 -6.08
C ILE A 157 22.51 13.71 -5.70
N TYR A 158 22.50 14.20 -4.46
CA TYR A 158 23.51 15.14 -3.96
C TYR A 158 24.92 14.54 -3.99
N GLU A 159 25.10 13.34 -3.45
CA GLU A 159 26.39 12.63 -3.44
C GLU A 159 26.88 12.28 -4.85
N TRP A 160 25.97 11.96 -5.77
CA TRP A 160 26.31 11.73 -7.17
C TRP A 160 26.80 13.00 -7.86
N LYS A 161 26.10 14.14 -7.70
CA LYS A 161 26.53 15.43 -8.25
C LYS A 161 27.87 15.90 -7.69
N LYS A 162 28.16 15.62 -6.43
CA LYS A 162 29.45 15.95 -5.79
C LYS A 162 30.62 15.18 -6.39
N GLN A 163 30.40 13.98 -6.94
CA GLN A 163 31.45 13.18 -7.57
C GLN A 163 31.77 13.59 -9.02
N LEU A 164 30.84 14.29 -9.66
CA LEU A 164 31.02 14.81 -11.02
C LEU A 164 31.77 16.15 -11.06
N LYS A 165 31.94 16.79 -9.89
CA LYS A 165 32.76 18.01 -9.70
C LYS A 165 34.15 17.63 -9.22
#